data_AF-A0A3N4E7V2-F1
#
_entry.id   AF-A0A3N4E7V2-F1
#
_cell.length_a   1.000
_cell.length_b   1.000
_cell.length_c   1.000
_cell.angle_alpha   90.00
_cell.angle_beta   90.00
_cell.angle_gamma   90.00
#
_symmetry.space_group_name_H-M   'P 1'
#
loop_
_entity.id
_entity.type
_entity.pdbx_description
1 polymer ?
#
loop_
_entity_poly.entity_id
_entity_poly.type
_entity_poly.pdbx_seq_one_letter_code
_entity_poly.pdbx_strand_id
1 'polypeptide(L)'
;MKTCSLNSLEYIWLYRHNRDWLLNTNNKYKRPIPVVNNRVDWKSRDMEIVRALIRIIDKHSDDVSGPRLSMKWLVSQLDTGTSVEKYLYKLSLASIYLARYSESITDYQIRRITHVMIMTRPNILPRWQILRLSGLSDERMTQMTCEFLDSLLTNFWALRGQ
;
A
#
# COMPACT_ATOMS: atom_id res chain seq x y z
N MET A 1 -17.36 -19.89 -35.60
CA MET A 1 -18.84 -20.02 -35.68
C MET A 1 -19.45 -18.64 -35.62
N LYS A 2 -20.17 -18.22 -36.67
CA LYS A 2 -20.65 -16.85 -36.91
C LYS A 2 -21.73 -16.44 -35.91
N THR A 3 -21.51 -15.37 -35.15
CA THR A 3 -22.57 -14.62 -34.49
C THR A 3 -23.25 -13.75 -35.57
N CYS A 4 -24.47 -14.11 -35.98
CA CYS A 4 -25.31 -13.17 -36.72
C CYS A 4 -25.72 -12.05 -35.75
N SER A 5 -24.98 -10.94 -35.74
CA SER A 5 -25.52 -9.68 -35.26
C SER A 5 -26.50 -9.21 -36.33
N LEU A 6 -27.81 -9.33 -36.06
CA LEU A 6 -28.81 -8.60 -36.85
C LEU A 6 -28.43 -7.12 -36.81
N ASN A 7 -28.43 -6.45 -37.97
CA ASN A 7 -28.30 -5.00 -37.99
C ASN A 7 -29.50 -4.39 -37.23
N SER A 8 -29.27 -3.27 -36.53
CA SER A 8 -30.30 -2.66 -35.67
C SER A 8 -31.63 -2.41 -36.41
N LEU A 9 -31.57 -2.08 -37.70
CA LEU A 9 -32.73 -1.86 -38.56
C LEU A 9 -33.55 -3.13 -38.85
N GLU A 10 -32.89 -4.26 -39.11
CA GLU A 10 -33.57 -5.54 -39.38
C GLU A 10 -34.28 -6.06 -38.12
N TYR A 11 -33.62 -5.92 -36.97
CA TYR A 11 -34.21 -6.27 -35.68
C TYR A 11 -35.44 -5.40 -35.39
N ILE A 12 -35.36 -4.08 -35.60
CA ILE A 12 -36.49 -3.16 -35.39
C ILE A 12 -37.66 -3.49 -36.31
N TRP A 13 -37.39 -3.78 -37.60
CA TRP A 13 -38.44 -4.13 -38.55
C TRP A 13 -39.13 -5.44 -38.17
N LEU A 14 -38.37 -6.49 -37.82
CA LEU A 14 -38.90 -7.77 -37.36
C LEU A 14 -39.68 -7.64 -36.06
N TYR A 15 -39.21 -6.81 -35.13
CA TYR A 15 -39.91 -6.57 -33.87
C TYR A 15 -41.26 -5.86 -34.07
N ARG A 16 -41.38 -4.97 -35.06
CA ARG A 16 -42.63 -4.27 -35.38
C ARG A 16 -43.64 -5.15 -36.14
N HIS A 17 -43.17 -5.97 -37.08
CA HIS A 17 -44.05 -6.70 -37.99
C HIS A 17 -44.25 -8.18 -37.62
N ASN A 18 -43.28 -8.81 -36.96
CA ASN A 18 -43.26 -10.25 -36.65
C ASN A 18 -42.72 -10.51 -35.24
N ARG A 19 -43.29 -9.81 -34.25
CA ARG A 19 -42.84 -9.84 -32.85
C ARG A 19 -42.85 -11.24 -32.25
N ASP A 20 -43.94 -11.98 -32.42
CA ASP A 20 -44.10 -13.30 -31.77
C ASP A 20 -43.15 -14.33 -32.35
N TRP A 21 -42.95 -14.31 -33.68
CA TRP A 21 -41.94 -15.14 -34.34
C TRP A 21 -40.53 -14.83 -33.81
N LEU A 22 -40.18 -13.55 -33.70
CA LEU A 22 -38.86 -13.12 -33.21
C LEU A 22 -38.62 -13.54 -31.75
N LEU A 23 -39.60 -13.31 -30.86
CA LEU A 23 -39.48 -13.67 -29.44
C LEU A 23 -39.42 -15.19 -29.22
N ASN A 24 -40.25 -15.95 -29.94
CA ASN A 24 -40.23 -17.42 -29.85
C ASN A 24 -38.91 -18.00 -30.40
N THR A 25 -38.42 -17.47 -31.51
CA THR A 25 -37.14 -17.87 -32.10
C THR A 25 -35.97 -17.52 -31.17
N ASN A 26 -35.94 -16.30 -30.62
CA ASN A 26 -34.92 -15.89 -29.66
C ASN A 26 -34.95 -16.73 -28.38
N ASN A 27 -36.13 -17.04 -27.85
CA ASN A 27 -36.25 -17.92 -26.67
C ASN A 27 -35.81 -19.35 -26.97
N LYS A 28 -36.17 -19.90 -28.14
CA LYS A 28 -35.81 -21.25 -28.56
C LYS A 28 -34.29 -21.42 -28.77
N TYR A 29 -33.62 -20.40 -29.30
CA TYR A 29 -32.17 -20.42 -29.56
C TYR A 29 -31.36 -19.60 -28.54
N LYS A 30 -31.96 -19.21 -27.42
CA LYS A 30 -31.29 -18.45 -26.36
C LYS A 30 -30.16 -19.31 -25.79
N ARG A 31 -28.92 -18.86 -25.99
CA ARG A 31 -27.78 -19.51 -25.32
C ARG A 31 -27.83 -19.16 -23.83
N PRO A 32 -27.66 -20.13 -22.92
CA PRO A 32 -27.46 -19.79 -21.52
C PRO A 32 -26.20 -18.93 -21.41
N ILE A 33 -26.36 -17.71 -20.91
CA ILE A 33 -25.22 -16.88 -20.55
C ILE A 33 -24.69 -17.47 -19.24
N PRO A 34 -23.44 -17.96 -19.19
CA PRO A 34 -22.90 -18.45 -17.93
C PRO A 34 -22.86 -17.28 -16.94
N VAL A 35 -23.55 -17.44 -15.81
CA VAL A 35 -23.45 -16.48 -14.71
C VAL A 35 -22.11 -16.72 -14.03
N VAL A 36 -21.11 -15.92 -14.39
CA VAL A 36 -19.80 -15.96 -13.72
C VAL A 36 -19.94 -15.21 -12.39
N ASN A 37 -19.76 -15.93 -11.29
CA ASN A 37 -19.76 -15.33 -9.96
C ASN A 37 -18.45 -14.58 -9.73
N ASN A 38 -18.44 -13.27 -9.99
CA ASN A 38 -17.30 -12.38 -9.74
C ASN A 38 -17.27 -11.82 -8.30
N ARG A 39 -17.96 -12.46 -7.34
CA ARG A 39 -17.90 -12.01 -5.94
C ARG A 39 -16.50 -12.25 -5.38
N VAL A 40 -15.92 -11.17 -4.87
CA VAL A 40 -14.63 -11.21 -4.17
C VAL A 40 -14.83 -11.87 -2.81
N ASP A 41 -14.06 -12.93 -2.53
CA ASP A 41 -13.90 -13.44 -1.18
C ASP A 41 -12.97 -12.51 -0.39
N TRP A 42 -13.58 -11.61 0.37
CA TRP A 42 -12.86 -10.61 1.15
C TRP A 42 -11.95 -11.24 2.21
N LYS A 43 -12.33 -12.39 2.79
CA LYS A 43 -11.54 -13.01 3.86
C LYS A 43 -10.24 -13.60 3.30
N SER A 44 -10.35 -14.35 2.21
CA SER A 44 -9.17 -14.90 1.52
C SER A 44 -8.26 -13.77 1.01
N ARG A 45 -8.87 -12.73 0.44
CA ARG A 45 -8.16 -11.55 -0.04
C ARG A 45 -7.40 -10.81 1.06
N ASP A 46 -8.01 -10.63 2.22
CA ASP A 46 -7.40 -9.96 3.37
C ASP A 46 -6.15 -10.72 3.85
N MET A 47 -6.24 -12.05 3.95
CA MET A 47 -5.09 -12.90 4.29
C MET A 47 -3.96 -12.82 3.25
N GLU A 48 -4.28 -12.81 1.96
CA GLU A 48 -3.29 -12.65 0.90
C GLU A 48 -2.56 -11.31 0.98
N ILE A 49 -3.30 -10.23 1.24
CA ILE A 49 -2.74 -8.89 1.37
C ILE A 49 -1.81 -8.82 2.59
N VAL A 50 -2.23 -9.36 3.74
CA VAL A 50 -1.37 -9.39 4.94
C VAL A 50 -0.08 -10.16 4.67
N ARG A 51 -0.14 -11.32 4.00
CA ARG A 51 1.07 -12.09 3.64
C ARG A 51 1.98 -11.31 2.71
N ALA A 52 1.43 -10.58 1.75
CA ALA A 52 2.21 -9.72 0.86
C ALA A 52 2.88 -8.57 1.66
N LEU A 53 2.14 -7.93 2.56
CA LEU A 53 2.67 -6.87 3.42
C LEU A 53 3.80 -7.37 4.32
N ILE A 54 3.66 -8.54 4.95
CA ILE A 54 4.73 -9.15 5.76
C ILE A 54 6.00 -9.29 4.93
N ARG A 55 5.91 -9.88 3.73
CA ARG A 55 7.07 -10.05 2.84
C ARG A 55 7.72 -8.72 2.43
N ILE A 56 6.91 -7.69 2.18
CA ILE A 56 7.42 -6.35 1.86
C ILE A 56 8.19 -5.79 3.06
N ILE A 57 7.61 -5.85 4.26
CA ILE A 57 8.26 -5.32 5.46
C ILE A 57 9.53 -6.09 5.79
N ASP A 58 9.51 -7.42 5.76
CA ASP A 58 10.68 -8.26 6.01
C ASP A 58 11.80 -8.00 5.00
N LYS A 59 11.46 -7.74 3.74
CA LYS A 59 12.46 -7.38 2.71
C LYS A 59 13.14 -6.05 3.02
N HIS A 60 12.47 -5.15 3.72
CA HIS A 60 12.94 -3.81 4.04
C HIS A 60 13.38 -3.64 5.51
N SER A 61 13.31 -4.69 6.34
CA SER A 61 13.69 -4.62 7.75
C SER A 61 15.17 -4.30 7.93
N ASP A 62 16.00 -4.80 7.01
CA ASP A 62 17.45 -4.68 7.07
C ASP A 62 17.96 -3.40 6.37
N ASP A 63 17.13 -2.80 5.51
CA ASP A 63 17.47 -1.58 4.77
C ASP A 63 17.17 -0.32 5.60
N VAL A 64 18.07 -0.03 6.53
CA VAL A 64 17.95 1.13 7.43
C VAL A 64 18.05 2.46 6.66
N SER A 65 18.68 2.49 5.48
CA SER A 65 18.75 3.68 4.61
C SER A 65 17.56 3.81 3.65
N GLY A 66 16.68 2.80 3.62
CA GLY A 66 15.56 2.72 2.70
C GLY A 66 14.49 3.78 2.93
N PRO A 67 13.48 3.85 2.04
CA PRO A 67 12.39 4.80 2.15
C PRO A 67 11.59 4.60 3.44
N ARG A 68 10.77 5.60 3.79
CA ARG A 68 9.79 5.45 4.88
C ARG A 68 8.74 4.42 4.51
N LEU A 69 8.54 3.41 5.36
CA LEU A 69 7.49 2.41 5.25
C LEU A 69 6.14 2.97 5.70
N SER A 70 5.73 4.10 5.13
CA SER A 70 4.41 4.68 5.42
C SER A 70 3.31 3.77 4.88
N MET A 71 2.11 3.87 5.45
CA MET A 71 0.94 3.10 4.98
C MET A 71 0.72 3.24 3.47
N LYS A 72 0.80 4.47 2.95
CA LYS A 72 0.64 4.72 1.51
C LYS A 72 1.75 4.04 0.68
N TRP A 73 2.99 4.12 1.15
CA TRP A 73 4.11 3.50 0.46
C TRP A 73 4.01 1.96 0.48
N LEU A 74 3.62 1.37 1.60
CA LEU A 74 3.38 -0.06 1.73
C LEU A 74 2.27 -0.53 0.79
N VAL A 75 1.15 0.19 0.74
CA VAL A 75 0.03 -0.15 -0.15
C VAL A 75 0.42 0.02 -1.62
N SER A 76 1.26 1.01 -1.95
CA SER A 76 1.75 1.17 -3.33
C SER A 76 2.72 0.07 -3.77
N GLN A 77 3.30 -0.70 -2.85
CA GLN A 77 4.13 -1.87 -3.19
C GLN A 77 3.29 -3.11 -3.55
N LEU A 78 1.98 -3.09 -3.31
CA LEU A 78 1.09 -4.20 -3.65
C LEU A 78 0.66 -4.08 -5.11
N ASP A 79 0.67 -5.19 -5.87
CA ASP A 79 0.18 -5.25 -7.25
C ASP A 79 -1.24 -4.71 -7.42
N THR A 80 -2.01 -4.75 -6.35
CA THR A 80 -3.41 -4.34 -6.29
C THR A 80 -3.64 -3.12 -5.39
N GLY A 81 -2.62 -2.27 -5.20
CA GLY A 81 -2.64 -1.16 -4.25
C GLY A 81 -3.90 -0.29 -4.32
N THR A 82 -4.33 0.12 -5.53
CA THR A 82 -5.55 0.92 -5.73
C THR A 82 -6.83 0.24 -5.22
N SER A 83 -6.92 -1.08 -5.39
CA SER A 83 -8.04 -1.89 -4.89
C SER A 83 -7.99 -1.98 -3.37
N VAL A 84 -6.78 -2.17 -2.80
CA VAL A 84 -6.58 -2.19 -1.34
C VAL A 84 -6.96 -0.86 -0.72
N GLU A 85 -6.50 0.27 -1.26
CA GLU A 85 -6.89 1.61 -0.76
C GLU A 85 -8.41 1.80 -0.79
N LYS A 86 -9.05 1.43 -1.92
CA LYS A 86 -10.49 1.60 -2.09
C LYS A 86 -11.33 0.73 -1.15
N TYR A 87 -10.87 -0.48 -0.86
CA TYR A 87 -11.64 -1.47 -0.11
C TYR A 87 -11.06 -1.80 1.27
N LEU A 88 -10.17 -0.95 1.79
CA LEU A 88 -9.48 -1.20 3.07
C LEU A 88 -10.45 -1.43 4.24
N TYR A 89 -11.61 -0.76 4.24
CA TYR A 89 -12.65 -0.95 5.26
C TYR A 89 -13.22 -2.38 5.31
N LYS A 90 -13.04 -3.19 4.25
CA LYS A 90 -13.42 -4.61 4.19
C LYS A 90 -12.26 -5.56 4.56
N LEU A 91 -11.06 -5.03 4.74
CA LEU A 91 -9.82 -5.75 4.98
C LEU A 91 -9.35 -5.48 6.40
N SER A 92 -10.03 -6.06 7.38
CA SER A 92 -9.81 -5.73 8.79
C SER A 92 -8.41 -6.12 9.26
N LEU A 93 -7.89 -7.27 8.82
CA LEU A 93 -6.55 -7.73 9.19
C LEU A 93 -5.48 -6.85 8.55
N ALA A 94 -5.58 -6.58 7.25
CA ALA A 94 -4.63 -5.70 6.56
C ALA A 94 -4.65 -4.28 7.14
N SER A 95 -5.83 -3.75 7.49
CA SER A 95 -5.97 -2.43 8.10
C SER A 95 -5.25 -2.34 9.45
N ILE A 96 -5.48 -3.32 10.35
CA ILE A 96 -4.79 -3.40 11.64
C ILE A 96 -3.28 -3.56 11.45
N TYR A 97 -2.87 -4.41 10.51
CA TYR A 97 -1.47 -4.67 10.22
C TYR A 97 -0.75 -3.41 9.71
N LEU A 98 -1.34 -2.70 8.74
CA LEU A 98 -0.82 -1.43 8.24
C LEU A 98 -0.72 -0.39 9.35
N ALA A 99 -1.75 -0.22 10.17
CA ALA A 99 -1.72 0.73 11.28
C ALA A 99 -0.63 0.41 12.32
N ARG A 100 -0.33 -0.87 12.52
CA ARG A 100 0.66 -1.33 13.49
C ARG A 100 2.10 -1.17 13.00
N TYR A 101 2.35 -1.44 11.72
CA TYR A 101 3.70 -1.54 11.18
C TYR A 101 4.08 -0.40 10.22
N SER A 102 3.15 0.50 9.88
CA SER A 102 3.52 1.68 9.12
C SER A 102 4.32 2.66 9.95
N GLU A 103 5.42 3.17 9.40
CA GLU A 103 6.24 4.17 10.06
C GLU A 103 5.56 5.54 10.10
N SER A 104 5.53 6.14 11.28
CA SER A 104 5.23 7.57 11.42
C SER A 104 6.37 8.42 10.85
N ILE A 105 6.14 9.74 10.74
CA ILE A 105 7.22 10.66 10.35
C ILE A 105 8.35 10.60 11.39
N THR A 106 8.00 10.61 12.67
CA THR A 106 8.94 10.58 13.79
C THR A 106 9.77 9.30 13.78
N ASP A 107 9.15 8.13 13.65
CA ASP A 107 9.85 6.84 13.62
C ASP A 107 10.90 6.80 12.51
N TYR A 108 10.52 7.27 11.32
CA TYR A 108 11.44 7.34 10.18
C TYR A 108 12.61 8.29 10.42
N GLN A 109 12.36 9.46 11.03
CA GLN A 109 13.43 10.40 11.36
C GLN A 109 14.40 9.81 12.40
N ILE A 110 13.86 9.19 13.46
CA ILE A 110 14.64 8.50 14.49
C ILE A 110 15.46 7.37 13.88
N ARG A 111 14.89 6.56 12.99
CA ARG A 111 15.61 5.48 12.28
C ARG A 111 16.81 6.04 11.50
N ARG A 112 16.63 7.12 10.73
CA ARG A 112 17.71 7.74 9.94
C ARG A 112 18.82 8.31 10.82
N ILE A 113 18.47 8.97 11.93
CA ILE A 113 19.45 9.48 12.89
C ILE A 113 20.23 8.30 13.51
N THR A 114 19.52 7.26 13.94
CA THR A 114 20.10 6.07 14.55
C THR A 114 21.06 5.36 13.59
N HIS A 115 20.70 5.27 12.31
CA HIS A 115 21.57 4.72 11.27
C HIS A 115 22.91 5.47 11.16
N VAL A 116 22.86 6.80 11.04
CA VAL A 116 24.07 7.63 10.99
C VAL A 116 24.92 7.42 12.23
N MET A 117 24.30 7.38 13.41
CA MET A 117 25.01 7.17 14.66
C MET A 117 25.70 5.81 14.71
N ILE A 118 25.06 4.74 14.28
CA ILE A 118 25.66 3.39 14.24
C ILE A 118 26.83 3.36 13.25
N MET A 119 26.65 3.91 12.05
CA MET A 119 27.67 3.89 10.99
C MET A 119 28.90 4.75 11.30
N THR A 120 28.77 5.74 12.18
CA THR A 120 29.85 6.70 12.48
C THR A 120 30.59 6.40 13.78
N ARG A 121 30.18 5.37 14.54
CA ARG A 121 30.94 4.92 15.71
C ARG A 121 32.37 4.51 15.33
N PRO A 122 33.38 4.87 16.15
CA PRO A 122 33.30 5.49 17.48
C PRO A 122 33.31 7.04 17.49
N ASN A 123 33.29 7.69 16.32
CA ASN A 123 33.40 9.15 16.24
C ASN A 123 32.08 9.82 16.62
N ILE A 124 32.12 10.70 17.62
CA ILE A 124 30.96 11.53 17.97
C ILE A 124 30.90 12.66 16.97
N LEU A 125 29.83 12.69 16.20
CA LEU A 125 29.58 13.75 15.25
C LEU A 125 28.84 14.92 15.92
N PRO A 126 29.16 16.17 15.58
CA PRO A 126 28.36 17.30 16.00
C PRO A 126 26.95 17.23 15.37
N ARG A 127 25.95 17.83 16.03
CA ARG A 127 24.54 17.83 15.62
C ARG A 127 24.36 18.11 14.13
N TRP A 128 24.97 19.18 13.62
CA TRP A 128 24.83 19.60 12.23
C TRP A 128 25.29 18.52 11.24
N GLN A 129 26.31 17.73 11.58
CA GLN A 129 26.84 16.69 10.73
C GLN A 129 25.94 15.45 10.74
N ILE A 130 25.37 15.11 11.92
CA ILE A 130 24.35 14.07 12.03
C ILE A 130 23.15 14.41 11.15
N LEU A 131 22.63 15.64 11.28
CA LEU A 131 21.48 16.10 10.50
C LEU A 131 21.76 16.03 8.99
N ARG A 132 22.91 16.54 8.55
CA ARG A 132 23.33 16.49 7.14
C ARG A 132 23.40 15.06 6.61
N LEU A 133 24.06 14.16 7.33
CA LEU A 133 24.20 12.76 6.91
C LEU A 133 22.86 12.01 6.96
N SER A 134 21.99 12.36 7.90
CA SER A 134 20.65 11.80 8.00
C SER A 134 19.67 12.44 7.03
N GLY A 135 20.09 13.42 6.21
CA GLY A 135 19.23 14.19 5.31
C GLY A 135 18.01 14.81 6.00
N LEU A 136 18.23 15.38 7.18
CA LEU A 136 17.24 16.13 7.98
C LEU A 136 17.70 17.57 8.17
N SER A 137 16.76 18.44 8.51
CA SER A 137 17.00 19.82 8.94
C SER A 137 16.18 20.11 10.18
N ASP A 138 16.58 21.10 10.98
CA ASP A 138 15.88 21.45 12.22
C ASP A 138 14.42 21.84 11.97
N GLU A 139 14.09 22.49 10.84
CA GLU A 139 12.72 22.89 10.51
C GLU A 139 11.80 21.71 10.17
N ARG A 140 12.38 20.60 9.70
CA ARG A 140 11.63 19.41 9.23
C ARG A 140 11.52 18.34 10.30
N MET A 141 12.25 18.46 11.41
CA MET A 141 12.20 17.49 12.49
C MET A 141 10.92 17.64 13.30
N THR A 142 10.38 16.50 13.75
CA THR A 142 9.32 16.52 14.76
C THR A 142 9.92 16.81 16.13
N GLN A 143 9.11 17.39 17.02
CA GLN A 143 9.53 17.71 18.39
C GLN A 143 10.16 16.51 19.10
N MET A 144 9.52 15.34 19.00
CA MET A 144 10.02 14.09 19.59
C MET A 144 11.37 13.65 18.98
N THR A 145 11.57 13.87 17.69
CA THR A 145 12.88 13.61 17.04
C THR A 145 13.96 14.53 17.59
N CYS A 146 13.65 15.82 17.80
CA CYS A 146 14.59 16.78 18.37
C CYS A 146 14.99 16.36 19.78
N GLU A 147 14.02 16.07 20.65
CA GLU A 147 14.24 15.61 22.02
C GLU A 147 15.07 14.31 22.07
N PHE A 148 14.80 13.38 21.16
CA PHE A 148 15.59 12.16 21.01
C PHE A 148 17.05 12.47 20.68
N LEU A 149 17.30 13.33 19.68
CA LEU A 149 18.66 13.71 19.28
C LEU A 149 19.40 14.46 20.40
N ASP A 150 18.74 15.38 21.09
CA ASP A 150 19.32 16.14 22.19
C ASP A 150 19.67 15.24 23.39
N SER A 151 18.79 14.30 23.74
CA SER A 151 19.04 13.29 24.76
C SER A 151 20.24 12.42 24.40
N LEU A 152 20.34 11.96 23.15
CA LEU A 152 21.49 11.18 22.69
C LEU A 152 22.79 11.98 22.85
N LEU A 153 22.85 13.19 22.31
CA LEU A 153 24.05 14.03 22.37
C LEU A 153 24.46 14.28 23.83
N THR A 154 23.51 14.67 24.69
CA THR A 154 23.78 14.94 26.12
C THR A 154 24.38 13.72 26.82
N ASN A 155 23.81 12.53 26.60
CA ASN A 155 24.31 11.29 27.20
C ASN A 155 25.72 10.94 26.71
N PHE A 156 26.02 11.13 25.42
CA PHE A 156 27.36 10.83 24.88
C PHE A 156 28.43 11.79 25.41
N TRP A 157 28.11 13.07 25.60
CA TRP A 157 29.05 14.03 26.20
C TRP A 157 29.23 13.78 27.70
N ALA A 158 28.17 13.40 28.42
CA ALA A 158 28.25 13.03 29.84
C ALA A 158 29.16 11.81 30.08
N LEU A 159 29.13 10.81 29.19
CA LEU A 159 29.96 9.61 29.28
C LEU A 159 31.45 9.83 28.96
N ARG A 160 31.83 10.95 28.32
CA ARG A 160 33.23 11.31 28.06
C ARG A 160 33.83 12.29 29.08
N GLY A 161 33.01 12.84 29.98
CA GLY A 161 33.44 13.76 31.04
C GLY A 161 33.91 13.07 32.32
N GLN A 162 34.07 11.74 32.30
CA GLN A 162 34.56 10.91 33.41
C GLN A 162 35.92 10.29 33.07
#